data_AF-A0A954A9I2-F1
#
_entry.id   AF-A0A954A9I2-F1
#
_cell.length_a   1.000
_cell.length_b   1.000
_cell.length_c   1.000
_cell.angle_alpha   90.00
_cell.angle_beta   90.00
_cell.angle_gamma   90.00
#
_symmetry.space_group_name_H-M   'P 1'
#
loop_
_entity.id
_entity.type
_entity.pdbx_description
1 polymer ?
#
loop_
_entity_poly.entity_id
_entity_poly.type
_entity_poly.pdbx_seq_one_letter_code
_entity_poly.pdbx_strand_id
1 'polypeptide(L)'
;MKCLLALLLIVVGATAAPAASPFHVLFAPAGGDDVTLRAEIAAELGADSIVDYFDARTGTPSMALLGEYDAVYTAAPFAYADPVLFGDRLAAIVDTGKHVMLGIYTHTQLSGLIVEDEYCPVPTYISAPDAGAGAWDGDQRHSVWDYVEGDLLSPVHQDLEPWAGTEIGAYEDGSTLLAIDFSQRVSYLNGRPVPVGVGQGNWPRLIANTLRFGEALRVAIYEPSLANSNFENRARFVNDVFTIFDDPTAMQQALESGDFDLAVVVEENVVLSVELADALASFVAAGGKAILSYWDLDGSNGPGAAAILRDTFGIAATSSFDQPQSISRWRDESRLYLDVQPYTPDGTSFLVDNGDRLSPAPGAVPLAGFTALPSANDAAIVIANGGRTIVNGFLFDDYAPVVRAVLSQREYDYLATLGRVLHMTTS
;
A
#
# COMPACT_ATOMS: atom_id res chain seq x y z
N MET A 1 13.93 10.07 -61.91
CA MET A 1 14.52 10.10 -60.56
C MET A 1 13.52 9.47 -59.62
N LYS A 2 13.69 8.18 -59.29
CA LYS A 2 12.86 7.45 -58.33
C LYS A 2 13.58 7.53 -56.99
N CYS A 3 13.05 8.28 -56.03
CA CYS A 3 13.49 8.19 -54.63
C CYS A 3 12.43 7.40 -53.86
N LEU A 4 12.82 6.17 -53.52
CA LEU A 4 12.17 5.28 -52.59
C LEU A 4 12.39 5.86 -51.19
N LEU A 5 11.33 6.25 -50.48
CA LEU A 5 11.41 6.62 -49.07
C LEU A 5 11.23 5.33 -48.27
N ALA A 6 12.29 4.86 -47.62
CA ALA A 6 12.26 3.69 -46.75
C ALA A 6 11.55 4.06 -45.44
N LEU A 7 10.44 3.42 -45.16
CA LEU A 7 9.74 3.47 -43.87
C LEU A 7 10.60 2.68 -42.86
N LEU A 8 11.35 3.40 -42.03
CA LEU A 8 12.08 2.80 -40.91
C LEU A 8 11.07 2.52 -39.79
N LEU A 9 10.57 1.28 -39.72
CA LEU A 9 9.76 0.81 -38.61
C LEU A 9 10.69 0.64 -37.41
N ILE A 10 10.78 1.65 -36.54
CA ILE A 10 11.42 1.51 -35.23
C ILE A 10 10.43 0.71 -34.38
N VAL A 11 10.66 -0.59 -34.25
CA VAL A 11 10.05 -1.39 -33.19
C VAL A 11 10.72 -0.92 -31.91
N VAL A 12 10.10 0.04 -31.23
CA VAL A 12 10.43 0.35 -29.84
C VAL A 12 10.00 -0.87 -29.05
N GLY A 13 10.95 -1.76 -28.76
CA GLY A 13 10.72 -2.81 -27.79
C GLY A 13 10.40 -2.13 -26.47
N ALA A 14 9.21 -2.38 -25.92
CA ALA A 14 8.86 -2.00 -24.56
C ALA A 14 9.96 -2.55 -23.65
N THR A 15 10.86 -1.68 -23.19
CA THR A 15 11.78 -2.01 -22.11
C THR A 15 10.93 -2.12 -20.87
N ALA A 16 10.89 -3.31 -20.27
CA ALA A 16 10.21 -3.53 -18.99
C ALA A 16 10.65 -2.44 -18.01
N ALA A 17 9.67 -1.71 -17.45
CA ALA A 17 9.94 -0.70 -16.44
C ALA A 17 10.66 -1.34 -15.24
N PRO A 18 11.61 -0.64 -14.60
CA PRO A 18 12.26 -1.17 -13.42
C PRO A 18 11.23 -1.41 -12.33
N ALA A 19 11.30 -2.59 -11.73
CA ALA A 19 10.46 -2.99 -10.61
C ALA A 19 10.63 -2.00 -9.44
N ALA A 20 9.61 -1.90 -8.59
CA ALA A 20 9.80 -1.39 -7.23
C ALA A 20 11.04 -2.07 -6.62
N SER A 21 11.86 -1.31 -5.89
CA SER A 21 13.12 -1.83 -5.34
C SER A 21 12.87 -3.20 -4.66
N PRO A 22 13.68 -4.24 -4.99
CA PRO A 22 13.48 -5.57 -4.43
C PRO A 22 13.42 -5.54 -2.91
N PHE A 23 12.40 -6.16 -2.31
CA PHE A 23 12.28 -6.26 -0.87
C PHE A 23 12.80 -7.63 -0.42
N HIS A 24 13.84 -7.63 0.40
CA HIS A 24 14.56 -8.84 0.79
C HIS A 24 14.17 -9.25 2.21
N VAL A 25 13.72 -10.49 2.38
CA VAL A 25 13.31 -11.03 3.68
C VAL A 25 14.13 -12.25 4.05
N LEU A 26 14.61 -12.30 5.29
CA LEU A 26 15.13 -13.53 5.86
C LEU A 26 13.99 -14.28 6.57
N PHE A 27 13.55 -15.40 6.01
CA PHE A 27 12.70 -16.37 6.71
C PHE A 27 13.58 -17.31 7.54
N ALA A 28 13.63 -17.07 8.84
CA ALA A 28 14.49 -17.78 9.78
C ALA A 28 13.70 -18.57 10.83
N PRO A 29 12.85 -19.56 10.45
CA PRO A 29 12.07 -20.32 11.41
C PRO A 29 12.95 -21.29 12.20
N ALA A 30 12.52 -21.61 13.42
CA ALA A 30 12.95 -22.85 14.08
C ALA A 30 12.08 -24.03 13.58
N GLY A 31 12.12 -24.27 12.27
CA GLY A 31 11.25 -25.20 11.53
C GLY A 31 11.93 -25.71 10.26
N GLY A 32 11.24 -26.59 9.52
CA GLY A 32 11.66 -26.91 8.15
C GLY A 32 11.31 -25.78 7.18
N ASP A 33 12.00 -25.74 6.04
CA ASP A 33 11.71 -24.78 4.98
C ASP A 33 10.31 -25.02 4.37
N ASP A 34 9.67 -23.92 3.96
CA ASP A 34 8.47 -23.91 3.14
C ASP A 34 8.74 -23.09 1.88
N VAL A 35 9.31 -23.76 0.88
CA VAL A 35 9.74 -23.15 -0.39
C VAL A 35 8.56 -22.51 -1.12
N THR A 36 7.37 -23.11 -1.03
CA THR A 36 6.16 -22.61 -1.69
C THR A 36 5.72 -21.30 -1.04
N LEU A 37 5.56 -21.28 0.28
CA LEU A 37 5.17 -20.07 1.00
C LEU A 37 6.15 -18.92 0.75
N ARG A 38 7.46 -19.18 0.78
CA ARG A 38 8.47 -18.15 0.50
C ARG A 38 8.35 -17.59 -0.91
N ALA A 39 8.14 -18.43 -1.91
CA ALA A 39 7.97 -17.99 -3.30
C ALA A 39 6.70 -17.14 -3.47
N GLU A 40 5.61 -17.51 -2.79
CA GLU A 40 4.37 -16.75 -2.81
C GLU A 40 4.52 -15.40 -2.09
N ILE A 41 5.18 -15.34 -0.92
CA ILE A 41 5.48 -14.08 -0.23
C ILE A 41 6.35 -13.19 -1.12
N ALA A 42 7.40 -13.74 -1.74
CA ALA A 42 8.27 -12.99 -2.67
C ALA A 42 7.47 -12.40 -3.84
N ALA A 43 6.54 -13.16 -4.42
CA ALA A 43 5.68 -12.66 -5.48
C ALA A 43 4.76 -11.52 -5.02
N GLU A 44 4.25 -11.59 -3.79
CA GLU A 44 3.41 -10.54 -3.20
C GLU A 44 4.21 -9.27 -2.83
N LEU A 45 5.49 -9.42 -2.48
CA LEU A 45 6.42 -8.32 -2.26
C LEU A 45 6.82 -7.62 -3.57
N GLY A 46 6.64 -8.26 -4.73
CA GLY A 46 6.86 -7.67 -6.04
C GLY A 46 8.08 -8.25 -6.76
N ALA A 47 8.27 -7.81 -8.02
CA ALA A 47 9.30 -8.35 -8.88
C ALA A 47 10.70 -8.23 -8.26
N ASP A 48 11.51 -9.28 -8.48
CA ASP A 48 12.88 -9.42 -7.97
C ASP A 48 13.04 -9.45 -6.43
N SER A 49 11.96 -9.32 -5.65
CA SER A 49 11.98 -9.55 -4.20
C SER A 49 12.35 -11.00 -3.88
N ILE A 50 13.08 -11.21 -2.78
CA ILE A 50 13.52 -12.53 -2.36
C ILE A 50 13.13 -12.79 -0.91
N VAL A 51 12.76 -14.04 -0.63
CA VAL A 51 12.56 -14.54 0.73
C VAL A 51 13.50 -15.72 0.90
N ASP A 52 14.62 -15.50 1.60
CA ASP A 52 15.64 -16.52 1.82
C ASP A 52 15.35 -17.34 3.07
N TYR A 53 15.77 -18.61 3.07
CA TYR A 53 15.59 -19.50 4.19
C TYR A 53 16.86 -19.61 5.04
N PHE A 54 16.71 -19.53 6.35
CA PHE A 54 17.74 -19.89 7.33
C PHE A 54 17.17 -20.85 8.37
N ASP A 55 17.81 -22.01 8.57
CA ASP A 55 17.39 -22.98 9.58
C ASP A 55 17.88 -22.57 10.97
N ALA A 56 17.04 -21.87 11.73
CA ALA A 56 17.38 -21.34 13.04
C ALA A 56 17.49 -22.41 14.15
N ARG A 57 17.28 -23.70 13.82
CA ARG A 57 17.53 -24.84 14.72
C ARG A 57 18.99 -25.30 14.69
N THR A 58 19.69 -24.99 13.59
CA THR A 58 21.07 -25.47 13.35
C THR A 58 22.12 -24.36 13.48
N GLY A 59 21.68 -23.11 13.58
CA GLY A 59 22.53 -21.96 13.85
C GLY A 59 21.72 -20.72 14.21
N THR A 60 22.42 -19.61 14.42
CA THR A 60 21.80 -18.31 14.72
C THR A 60 22.30 -17.30 13.69
N PRO A 61 21.42 -16.62 12.93
CA PRO A 61 21.81 -15.59 11.97
C PRO A 61 22.75 -14.56 12.60
N SER A 62 23.84 -14.23 11.91
CA SER A 62 24.78 -13.19 12.36
C SER A 62 24.19 -11.80 12.11
N MET A 63 24.64 -10.77 12.84
CA MET A 63 24.24 -9.39 12.56
C MET A 63 24.61 -8.94 11.14
N ALA A 64 25.72 -9.45 10.59
CA ALA A 64 26.11 -9.16 9.21
C ALA A 64 25.08 -9.69 8.23
N LEU A 65 24.65 -10.95 8.40
CA LEU A 65 23.60 -11.56 7.57
C LEU A 65 22.27 -10.82 7.73
N LEU A 66 21.83 -10.56 8.97
CA LEU A 66 20.56 -9.85 9.22
C LEU A 66 20.57 -8.43 8.63
N GLY A 67 21.75 -7.80 8.53
CA GLY A 67 21.93 -6.49 7.91
C GLY A 67 21.60 -6.45 6.41
N GLU A 68 21.70 -7.58 5.72
CA GLU A 68 21.48 -7.71 4.25
C GLU A 68 20.01 -7.73 3.85
N TYR A 69 19.08 -7.89 4.80
CA TYR A 69 17.63 -8.02 4.54
C TYR A 69 16.85 -6.83 5.09
N ASP A 70 15.77 -6.43 4.43
CA ASP A 70 14.89 -5.33 4.85
C ASP A 70 14.01 -5.72 6.05
N ALA A 71 13.63 -7.01 6.12
CA ALA A 71 12.88 -7.57 7.22
C ALA A 71 13.28 -9.01 7.56
N VAL A 72 12.91 -9.45 8.76
CA VAL A 72 13.12 -10.84 9.23
C VAL A 72 11.79 -11.42 9.69
N TYR A 73 11.44 -12.59 9.17
CA TYR A 73 10.28 -13.36 9.63
C TYR A 73 10.75 -14.64 10.32
N THR A 74 10.33 -14.88 11.55
CA THR A 74 10.64 -16.11 12.28
C THR A 74 9.41 -16.72 12.95
N ALA A 75 9.31 -18.04 12.95
CA ALA A 75 8.28 -18.80 13.65
C ALA A 75 8.92 -20.03 14.30
N ALA A 76 8.34 -20.55 15.40
CA ALA A 76 9.08 -21.47 16.25
C ALA A 76 8.34 -22.78 16.61
N PRO A 77 8.03 -23.66 15.63
CA PRO A 77 7.47 -24.98 15.96
C PRO A 77 8.47 -25.87 16.74
N PHE A 78 9.75 -25.51 16.77
CA PHE A 78 10.81 -26.15 17.58
C PHE A 78 11.69 -25.10 18.28
N ALA A 79 12.62 -25.56 19.12
CA ALA A 79 13.57 -24.69 19.79
C ALA A 79 14.62 -24.11 18.82
N TYR A 80 14.97 -22.84 19.01
CA TYR A 80 16.10 -22.20 18.35
C TYR A 80 17.45 -22.76 18.83
N ALA A 81 18.48 -22.69 17.98
CA ALA A 81 19.84 -23.11 18.33
C ALA A 81 20.41 -22.31 19.52
N ASP A 82 20.16 -20.99 19.52
CA ASP A 82 20.45 -20.09 20.63
C ASP A 82 19.33 -19.04 20.71
N PRO A 83 18.28 -19.29 21.52
CA PRO A 83 17.10 -18.44 21.54
C PRO A 83 17.39 -17.03 22.08
N VAL A 84 18.29 -16.90 23.07
CA VAL A 84 18.65 -15.60 23.67
C VAL A 84 19.45 -14.77 22.67
N LEU A 85 20.52 -15.36 22.10
CA LEU A 85 21.35 -14.63 21.13
C LEU A 85 20.56 -14.23 19.89
N PHE A 86 19.61 -15.07 19.44
CA PHE A 86 18.80 -14.70 18.29
C PHE A 86 17.87 -13.53 18.62
N GLY A 87 17.17 -13.58 19.76
CA GLY A 87 16.28 -12.49 20.15
C GLY A 87 17.00 -11.17 20.41
N ASP A 88 18.19 -11.19 21.01
CA ASP A 88 19.00 -9.98 21.19
C ASP A 88 19.42 -9.35 19.85
N ARG A 89 19.71 -10.19 18.85
CA ARG A 89 20.05 -9.73 17.49
C ARG A 89 18.84 -9.18 16.74
N LEU A 90 17.67 -9.78 16.93
CA LEU A 90 16.42 -9.29 16.34
C LEU A 90 16.07 -7.90 16.90
N ALA A 91 16.19 -7.70 18.21
CA ALA A 91 16.04 -6.37 18.82
C ALA A 91 17.05 -5.37 18.25
N ALA A 92 18.32 -5.77 18.13
CA ALA A 92 19.36 -4.89 17.59
C ALA A 92 19.14 -4.47 16.12
N ILE A 93 18.50 -5.28 15.27
CA ILE A 93 18.15 -4.85 13.91
C ILE A 93 16.89 -3.98 13.87
N VAL A 94 15.96 -4.19 14.80
CA VAL A 94 14.82 -3.28 15.00
C VAL A 94 15.32 -1.87 15.32
N ASP A 95 16.32 -1.74 16.19
CA ASP A 95 16.95 -0.45 16.52
C ASP A 95 17.59 0.25 15.31
N THR A 96 17.93 -0.50 14.26
CA THR A 96 18.43 0.06 12.99
C THR A 96 17.32 0.44 12.01
N GLY A 97 16.06 0.26 12.40
CA GLY A 97 14.88 0.53 11.61
C GLY A 97 14.37 -0.65 10.77
N LYS A 98 14.87 -1.87 10.95
CA LYS A 98 14.34 -3.04 10.21
C LYS A 98 13.10 -3.61 10.88
N HIS A 99 12.21 -4.24 10.10
CA HIS A 99 11.02 -4.91 10.66
C HIS A 99 11.36 -6.35 11.06
N VAL A 100 10.98 -6.74 12.28
CA VAL A 100 10.91 -8.15 12.71
C VAL A 100 9.46 -8.62 12.86
N MET A 101 9.10 -9.66 12.11
CA MET A 101 7.83 -10.37 12.25
C MET A 101 8.05 -11.66 13.04
N LEU A 102 7.41 -11.72 14.21
CA LEU A 102 7.34 -12.89 15.06
C LEU A 102 6.13 -13.72 14.66
N GLY A 103 6.32 -15.02 14.48
CA GLY A 103 5.27 -15.97 14.16
C GLY A 103 4.84 -16.77 15.37
N ILE A 104 3.87 -17.66 15.16
CA ILE A 104 3.39 -18.57 16.20
C ILE A 104 4.53 -19.31 16.91
N TYR A 105 4.35 -19.53 18.21
CA TYR A 105 5.27 -20.18 19.16
C TYR A 105 6.57 -19.42 19.48
N THR A 106 6.83 -18.26 18.86
CA THR A 106 8.02 -17.47 19.22
C THR A 106 8.01 -17.04 20.68
N HIS A 107 6.86 -16.68 21.25
CA HIS A 107 6.77 -16.34 22.68
C HIS A 107 7.17 -17.49 23.63
N THR A 108 7.09 -18.76 23.20
CA THR A 108 7.46 -19.91 24.06
C THR A 108 8.84 -20.48 23.75
N GLN A 109 9.41 -20.21 22.57
CA GLN A 109 10.67 -20.79 22.12
C GLN A 109 11.81 -19.78 21.97
N LEU A 110 11.49 -18.50 21.73
CA LEU A 110 12.45 -17.40 21.62
C LEU A 110 12.66 -16.75 22.99
N SER A 111 13.79 -16.09 23.19
CA SER A 111 14.13 -15.37 24.43
C SER A 111 15.03 -14.19 24.09
N GLY A 112 15.43 -13.39 25.07
CA GLY A 112 16.26 -12.19 24.84
C GLY A 112 15.40 -10.95 24.57
N LEU A 113 16.04 -9.86 24.18
CA LEU A 113 15.41 -8.53 24.18
C LEU A 113 14.13 -8.42 23.33
N ILE A 114 14.05 -9.11 22.19
CA ILE A 114 12.91 -8.98 21.26
C ILE A 114 11.56 -9.42 21.85
N VAL A 115 11.56 -10.30 22.87
CA VAL A 115 10.32 -10.78 23.52
C VAL A 115 9.96 -9.97 24.77
N GLU A 116 10.76 -8.97 25.13
CA GLU A 116 10.49 -8.08 26.25
C GLU A 116 9.49 -6.97 25.87
N ASP A 117 8.88 -6.34 26.88
CA ASP A 117 7.85 -5.30 26.74
C ASP A 117 8.24 -4.13 25.83
N GLU A 118 9.54 -3.84 25.71
CA GLU A 118 10.04 -2.75 24.87
C GLU A 118 9.86 -3.01 23.39
N TYR A 119 9.79 -4.28 22.95
CA TYR A 119 9.73 -4.66 21.53
C TYR A 119 8.48 -5.47 21.18
N CYS A 120 8.08 -6.41 22.03
CA CYS A 120 7.06 -7.38 21.67
C CYS A 120 5.65 -6.78 21.79
N PRO A 121 4.82 -6.79 20.73
CA PRO A 121 3.45 -6.29 20.80
C PRO A 121 2.51 -7.16 21.65
N VAL A 122 2.99 -8.33 22.09
CA VAL A 122 2.27 -9.32 22.89
C VAL A 122 3.12 -9.68 24.11
N PRO A 123 2.93 -9.01 25.26
CA PRO A 123 3.76 -9.21 26.46
C PRO A 123 3.38 -10.44 27.28
N THR A 124 2.15 -10.94 27.12
CA THR A 124 1.61 -11.98 27.99
C THR A 124 1.11 -13.16 27.17
N TYR A 125 1.69 -14.32 27.46
CA TYR A 125 1.18 -15.61 27.05
C TYR A 125 0.20 -16.13 28.11
N ILE A 126 -1.08 -16.23 27.77
CA ILE A 126 -2.14 -16.55 28.74
C ILE A 126 -2.17 -18.06 29.04
N SER A 127 -2.20 -18.94 28.02
CA SER A 127 -2.22 -20.39 28.27
C SER A 127 -1.86 -21.28 27.05
N ALA A 128 -1.57 -22.56 27.34
CA ALA A 128 -1.06 -23.58 26.43
C ALA A 128 -2.01 -24.76 26.16
N PRO A 129 -3.20 -24.51 25.62
CA PRO A 129 -3.57 -25.31 24.47
C PRO A 129 -3.65 -24.40 23.25
N ASP A 130 -3.23 -24.94 22.11
CA ASP A 130 -3.61 -24.37 20.83
C ASP A 130 -5.13 -24.11 20.89
N ALA A 131 -5.57 -22.88 20.71
CA ALA A 131 -6.98 -22.49 20.86
C ALA A 131 -7.90 -23.15 19.81
N GLY A 132 -7.32 -23.97 18.93
CA GLY A 132 -7.99 -24.79 17.94
C GLY A 132 -7.66 -24.27 16.55
N ALA A 133 -8.50 -24.64 15.58
CA ALA A 133 -8.48 -23.97 14.31
C ALA A 133 -9.31 -22.69 14.41
N GLY A 134 -8.78 -21.57 13.94
CA GLY A 134 -9.47 -20.27 13.91
C GLY A 134 -9.59 -19.75 12.49
N ALA A 135 -10.75 -19.18 12.16
CA ALA A 135 -10.94 -18.33 10.99
C ALA A 135 -10.78 -16.87 11.39
N TRP A 136 -10.21 -16.05 10.52
CA TRP A 136 -10.20 -14.61 10.69
C TRP A 136 -11.63 -14.05 10.76
N ASP A 137 -11.87 -13.11 11.67
CA ASP A 137 -13.19 -12.51 11.95
C ASP A 137 -13.73 -11.57 10.85
N GLY A 138 -12.91 -11.24 9.85
CA GLY A 138 -13.27 -10.39 8.72
C GLY A 138 -13.21 -8.88 9.00
N ASP A 139 -12.71 -8.44 10.16
CA ASP A 139 -12.66 -7.02 10.52
C ASP A 139 -11.48 -6.28 9.86
N GLN A 140 -11.72 -5.67 8.69
CA GLN A 140 -10.70 -5.04 7.84
C GLN A 140 -10.32 -3.60 8.25
N ARG A 141 -9.93 -3.38 9.51
CA ARG A 141 -9.65 -2.01 9.99
C ARG A 141 -8.25 -1.49 9.64
N HIS A 142 -7.40 -2.35 9.10
CA HIS A 142 -6.01 -2.04 8.82
C HIS A 142 -5.56 -2.57 7.46
N SER A 143 -4.56 -1.93 6.87
CA SER A 143 -4.10 -2.24 5.52
C SER A 143 -3.30 -3.50 5.36
N VAL A 144 -2.83 -4.06 6.45
CA VAL A 144 -2.25 -5.40 6.38
C VAL A 144 -3.26 -6.41 5.82
N TRP A 145 -4.56 -6.11 5.92
CA TRP A 145 -5.67 -6.88 5.35
C TRP A 145 -6.00 -6.56 3.89
N ASP A 146 -5.32 -5.59 3.25
CA ASP A 146 -5.66 -5.19 1.88
C ASP A 146 -5.40 -6.33 0.88
N TYR A 147 -6.45 -6.73 0.15
CA TYR A 147 -6.48 -7.88 -0.77
C TYR A 147 -6.18 -9.23 -0.12
N VAL A 148 -6.29 -9.28 1.21
CA VAL A 148 -6.33 -10.55 1.92
C VAL A 148 -7.74 -11.11 1.76
N GLU A 149 -7.87 -12.00 0.79
CA GLU A 149 -9.13 -12.66 0.46
C GLU A 149 -9.21 -14.07 1.05
N GLY A 150 -10.43 -14.51 1.35
CA GLY A 150 -10.74 -15.84 1.88
C GLY A 150 -10.60 -15.94 3.41
N ASP A 151 -11.17 -17.01 3.95
CA ASP A 151 -11.13 -17.28 5.39
C ASP A 151 -9.72 -17.68 5.77
N LEU A 152 -8.90 -16.78 6.35
CA LEU A 152 -7.58 -17.14 6.86
C LEU A 152 -7.72 -18.17 7.97
N LEU A 153 -7.62 -19.43 7.59
CA LEU A 153 -7.73 -20.55 8.50
C LEU A 153 -6.33 -20.90 9.01
N SER A 154 -6.14 -20.79 10.32
CA SER A 154 -4.99 -21.38 10.99
C SER A 154 -5.41 -22.66 11.68
N PRO A 155 -4.71 -23.79 11.51
CA PRO A 155 -5.03 -25.04 12.21
C PRO A 155 -4.65 -24.99 13.70
N VAL A 156 -3.79 -24.03 14.06
CA VAL A 156 -3.30 -23.81 15.43
C VAL A 156 -3.07 -22.31 15.64
N HIS A 157 -3.44 -21.80 16.80
CA HIS A 157 -3.08 -20.45 17.27
C HIS A 157 -2.96 -20.48 18.79
N GLN A 158 -2.25 -19.51 19.35
CA GLN A 158 -2.04 -19.37 20.79
C GLN A 158 -3.05 -18.41 21.41
N ASP A 159 -3.39 -18.57 22.68
CA ASP A 159 -4.15 -17.55 23.41
C ASP A 159 -3.19 -16.45 23.90
N LEU A 160 -3.29 -15.28 23.28
CA LEU A 160 -2.35 -14.15 23.42
C LEU A 160 -3.10 -12.90 23.88
N GLU A 161 -2.47 -12.12 24.76
CA GLU A 161 -2.97 -10.80 25.16
C GLU A 161 -2.05 -9.71 24.58
N PRO A 162 -2.43 -9.04 23.48
CA PRO A 162 -1.67 -7.94 22.92
C PRO A 162 -1.76 -6.70 23.81
N TRP A 163 -0.76 -5.83 23.73
CA TRP A 163 -0.86 -4.50 24.33
C TRP A 163 -2.08 -3.73 23.82
N ALA A 164 -2.60 -2.83 24.65
CA ALA A 164 -3.71 -1.97 24.24
C ALA A 164 -3.31 -1.14 23.00
N GLY A 165 -4.07 -1.31 21.91
CA GLY A 165 -3.85 -0.60 20.65
C GLY A 165 -2.86 -1.26 19.68
N THR A 166 -2.28 -2.42 20.02
CA THR A 166 -1.43 -3.19 19.09
C THR A 166 -2.19 -4.29 18.37
N GLU A 167 -3.38 -4.70 18.81
CA GLU A 167 -4.19 -5.69 18.09
C GLU A 167 -4.74 -5.13 16.77
N ILE A 168 -4.50 -5.86 15.68
CA ILE A 168 -4.84 -5.45 14.31
C ILE A 168 -5.80 -6.41 13.62
N GLY A 169 -5.92 -7.65 14.12
CA GLY A 169 -7.03 -8.53 13.76
C GLY A 169 -7.12 -9.72 14.69
N ALA A 170 -8.32 -10.30 14.76
CA ALA A 170 -8.65 -11.41 15.62
C ALA A 170 -9.22 -12.59 14.82
N TYR A 171 -9.20 -13.76 15.43
CA TYR A 171 -9.98 -14.91 15.01
C TYR A 171 -11.44 -14.76 15.47
N GLU A 172 -12.36 -15.53 14.88
CA GLU A 172 -13.78 -15.56 15.25
C GLU A 172 -14.04 -15.91 16.73
N ASP A 173 -13.11 -16.61 17.37
CA ASP A 173 -13.17 -16.94 18.80
C ASP A 173 -12.74 -15.77 19.71
N GLY A 174 -12.33 -14.64 19.13
CA GLY A 174 -11.88 -13.43 19.79
C GLY A 174 -10.40 -13.44 20.18
N SER A 175 -9.66 -14.51 19.89
CA SER A 175 -8.21 -14.54 20.11
C SER A 175 -7.46 -13.74 19.04
N THR A 176 -6.31 -13.18 19.41
CA THR A 176 -5.53 -12.34 18.50
C THR A 176 -4.96 -13.14 17.34
N LEU A 177 -5.16 -12.68 16.11
CA LEU A 177 -4.54 -13.21 14.89
C LEU A 177 -3.25 -12.44 14.56
N LEU A 178 -3.30 -11.11 14.65
CA LEU A 178 -2.18 -10.23 14.32
C LEU A 178 -2.12 -9.06 15.30
N ALA A 179 -0.94 -8.85 15.88
CA ALA A 179 -0.62 -7.66 16.66
C ALA A 179 0.61 -6.95 16.06
N ILE A 180 0.66 -5.62 16.12
CA ILE A 180 1.76 -4.82 15.59
C ILE A 180 2.08 -3.70 16.57
N ASP A 181 3.36 -3.59 16.97
CA ASP A 181 3.91 -2.42 17.63
C ASP A 181 4.46 -1.47 16.56
N PHE A 182 3.75 -0.38 16.34
CA PHE A 182 4.08 0.61 15.34
C PHE A 182 5.28 1.48 15.69
N SER A 183 5.57 1.63 16.99
CA SER A 183 6.73 2.39 17.44
C SER A 183 8.02 1.60 17.22
N GLN A 184 7.94 0.28 17.35
CA GLN A 184 9.10 -0.61 17.33
C GLN A 184 9.27 -1.39 16.04
N ARG A 185 8.34 -1.33 15.06
CA ARG A 185 8.44 -2.14 13.83
C ARG A 185 8.57 -3.63 14.15
N VAL A 186 7.78 -4.10 15.11
CA VAL A 186 7.67 -5.52 15.47
C VAL A 186 6.22 -5.94 15.30
N SER A 187 5.99 -7.06 14.63
CA SER A 187 4.66 -7.66 14.51
C SER A 187 4.65 -9.09 15.05
N TYR A 188 3.48 -9.55 15.48
CA TYR A 188 3.24 -10.92 15.92
C TYR A 188 2.08 -11.52 15.14
N LEU A 189 2.36 -12.51 14.30
CA LEU A 189 1.38 -13.29 13.55
C LEU A 189 1.11 -14.61 14.26
N ASN A 190 -0.04 -14.69 14.90
CA ASN A 190 -0.44 -15.81 15.73
C ASN A 190 -1.19 -16.88 14.92
N GLY A 191 -0.58 -17.33 13.83
CA GLY A 191 -1.16 -18.35 12.97
C GLY A 191 -0.09 -19.10 12.21
N ARG A 192 -0.44 -20.30 11.76
CA ARG A 192 0.40 -21.10 10.89
C ARG A 192 -0.21 -21.11 9.49
N PRO A 193 0.46 -20.51 8.49
CA PRO A 193 0.08 -20.70 7.10
C PRO A 193 0.04 -22.20 6.79
N VAL A 194 -1.08 -22.66 6.26
CA VAL A 194 -1.22 -24.02 5.74
C VAL A 194 -0.84 -24.02 4.25
N PRO A 195 -0.16 -25.08 3.75
CA PRO A 195 0.16 -25.17 2.34
C PRO A 195 -1.08 -25.03 1.46
N VAL A 196 -0.93 -24.31 0.34
CA VAL A 196 -1.98 -24.08 -0.65
C VAL A 196 -2.63 -25.40 -1.06
N GLY A 197 -3.96 -25.48 -0.90
CA GLY A 197 -4.78 -26.64 -1.27
C GLY A 197 -5.52 -27.34 -0.12
N VAL A 198 -5.32 -26.94 1.14
CA VAL A 198 -5.99 -27.59 2.31
C VAL A 198 -6.75 -26.61 3.23
N GLY A 199 -6.82 -25.31 2.89
CA GLY A 199 -7.59 -24.25 3.57
C GLY A 199 -7.01 -22.90 3.18
N GLN A 200 -7.57 -22.22 2.17
CA GLN A 200 -8.47 -21.05 2.23
C GLN A 200 -7.87 -19.88 3.04
N GLY A 201 -7.74 -18.71 2.39
CA GLY A 201 -7.08 -17.48 2.89
C GLY A 201 -5.75 -17.12 2.20
N ASN A 202 -5.56 -15.85 1.82
CA ASN A 202 -4.33 -15.33 1.20
C ASN A 202 -3.23 -14.98 2.23
N TRP A 203 -2.70 -15.99 2.93
CA TRP A 203 -1.61 -15.83 3.91
C TRP A 203 -0.36 -15.14 3.35
N PRO A 204 0.14 -15.48 2.13
CA PRO A 204 1.30 -14.81 1.56
C PRO A 204 1.13 -13.29 1.46
N ARG A 205 -0.07 -12.83 1.04
CA ARG A 205 -0.40 -11.41 0.98
C ARG A 205 -0.43 -10.75 2.35
N LEU A 206 -1.05 -11.38 3.35
CA LEU A 206 -1.05 -10.86 4.72
C LEU A 206 0.38 -10.70 5.25
N ILE A 207 1.22 -11.72 5.05
CA ILE A 207 2.62 -11.70 5.49
C ILE A 207 3.40 -10.61 4.75
N ALA A 208 3.26 -10.51 3.42
CA ALA A 208 3.92 -9.48 2.63
C ALA A 208 3.49 -8.06 3.04
N ASN A 209 2.19 -7.83 3.20
CA ASN A 209 1.67 -6.55 3.66
C ASN A 209 2.17 -6.20 5.07
N THR A 210 2.27 -7.20 5.95
CA THR A 210 2.79 -7.02 7.31
C THR A 210 4.28 -6.71 7.28
N LEU A 211 5.10 -7.44 6.52
CA LEU A 211 6.55 -7.21 6.47
C LEU A 211 6.93 -5.83 5.93
N ARG A 212 6.14 -5.30 4.99
CA ARG A 212 6.30 -3.92 4.47
C ARG A 212 5.79 -2.83 5.41
N PHE A 213 5.17 -3.22 6.53
CA PHE A 213 4.69 -2.27 7.49
C PHE A 213 5.86 -1.48 8.11
N GLY A 214 5.76 -0.14 8.08
CA GLY A 214 6.69 0.77 8.75
C GLY A 214 7.84 1.34 7.89
N GLU A 215 7.96 0.94 6.62
CA GLU A 215 8.86 1.62 5.69
C GLU A 215 8.29 2.97 5.25
N ALA A 216 9.08 4.05 5.34
CA ALA A 216 8.75 5.35 4.76
C ALA A 216 8.59 5.20 3.24
N LEU A 217 7.55 5.82 2.66
CA LEU A 217 7.26 5.76 1.25
C LEU A 217 8.17 6.79 0.63
N ARG A 218 8.70 6.45 -0.53
CA ARG A 218 9.28 7.39 -1.46
C ARG A 218 8.15 7.91 -2.33
N VAL A 219 7.83 9.19 -2.21
CA VAL A 219 6.70 9.81 -2.89
C VAL A 219 7.16 10.80 -3.94
N ALA A 220 6.72 10.60 -5.18
CA ALA A 220 6.91 11.53 -6.28
C ALA A 220 5.65 12.40 -6.41
N ILE A 221 5.78 13.72 -6.24
CA ILE A 221 4.67 14.66 -6.29
C ILE A 221 4.86 15.62 -7.45
N TYR A 222 3.96 15.61 -8.41
CA TYR A 222 3.84 16.62 -9.46
C TYR A 222 2.56 17.42 -9.24
N GLU A 223 2.71 18.68 -8.83
CA GLU A 223 1.62 19.60 -8.47
C GLU A 223 2.08 21.06 -8.71
N PRO A 224 2.21 21.48 -9.98
CA PRO A 224 2.87 22.74 -10.36
C PRO A 224 2.09 24.00 -9.97
N SER A 225 0.78 23.90 -9.75
CA SER A 225 -0.13 25.03 -9.49
C SER A 225 -0.28 25.39 -8.01
N LEU A 226 0.08 24.50 -7.08
CA LEU A 226 -0.20 24.68 -5.65
C LEU A 226 1.10 24.86 -4.85
N ALA A 227 1.43 26.12 -4.56
CA ALA A 227 2.51 26.44 -3.62
C ALA A 227 2.18 25.86 -2.23
N ASN A 228 3.02 24.95 -1.73
CA ASN A 228 2.80 24.14 -0.52
C ASN A 228 1.64 23.14 -0.67
N SER A 229 1.78 22.27 -1.66
CA SER A 229 1.05 21.01 -1.85
C SER A 229 0.49 20.41 -0.55
N ASN A 230 -0.81 20.12 -0.50
CA ASN A 230 -1.41 19.43 0.65
C ASN A 230 -0.83 18.01 0.79
N PHE A 231 -0.42 17.40 -0.32
CA PHE A 231 0.24 16.11 -0.36
C PHE A 231 1.66 16.18 0.22
N GLU A 232 2.43 17.25 -0.06
CA GLU A 232 3.73 17.52 0.59
C GLU A 232 3.56 17.60 2.11
N ASN A 233 2.63 18.44 2.57
CA ASN A 233 2.37 18.62 4.00
C ASN A 233 2.01 17.29 4.66
N ARG A 234 1.26 16.45 3.96
CA ARG A 234 0.90 15.13 4.46
C ARG A 234 2.07 14.17 4.51
N ALA A 235 2.83 14.05 3.41
CA ALA A 235 4.04 13.21 3.36
C ALA A 235 5.02 13.57 4.48
N ARG A 236 5.24 14.87 4.70
CA ARG A 236 6.06 15.39 5.79
C ARG A 236 5.52 14.99 7.17
N PHE A 237 4.20 15.06 7.38
CA PHE A 237 3.57 14.70 8.65
C PHE A 237 3.75 13.22 9.00
N VAL A 238 3.67 12.33 8.02
CA VAL A 238 3.81 10.88 8.23
C VAL A 238 5.25 10.37 8.07
N ASN A 239 6.22 11.30 7.96
CA ASN A 239 7.64 11.03 7.81
C ASN A 239 7.99 10.19 6.56
N ASP A 240 7.26 10.42 5.47
CA ASP A 240 7.60 9.90 4.16
C ASP A 240 8.71 10.71 3.50
N VAL A 241 9.51 10.05 2.67
CA VAL A 241 10.53 10.70 1.85
C VAL A 241 9.84 11.15 0.57
N PHE A 242 9.87 12.43 0.25
CA PHE A 242 9.19 12.92 -0.95
C PHE A 242 10.09 13.80 -1.81
N THR A 243 9.77 13.83 -3.11
CA THR A 243 10.36 14.75 -4.09
C THR A 243 9.24 15.46 -4.82
N ILE A 244 9.32 16.78 -4.91
CA ILE A 244 8.37 17.60 -5.66
C ILE A 244 8.98 17.92 -7.03
N PHE A 245 8.19 17.72 -8.07
CA PHE A 245 8.52 18.01 -9.45
C PHE A 245 7.62 19.14 -9.94
N ASP A 246 8.22 20.19 -10.49
CA ASP A 246 7.55 21.31 -11.16
C ASP A 246 7.58 21.16 -12.70
N ASP A 247 8.21 20.09 -13.19
CA ASP A 247 8.36 19.77 -14.60
C ASP A 247 7.87 18.33 -14.87
N PRO A 248 6.94 18.12 -15.82
CA PRO A 248 6.43 16.80 -16.15
C PRO A 248 7.52 15.86 -16.72
N THR A 249 8.57 16.40 -17.35
CA THR A 249 9.68 15.57 -17.85
C THR A 249 10.53 15.03 -16.69
N ALA A 250 10.79 15.85 -15.67
CA ALA A 250 11.47 15.40 -14.46
C ALA A 250 10.64 14.35 -13.69
N MET A 251 9.32 14.54 -13.59
CA MET A 251 8.41 13.53 -13.01
C MET A 251 8.47 12.21 -13.78
N GLN A 252 8.44 12.26 -15.11
CA GLN A 252 8.56 11.07 -15.96
C GLN A 252 9.86 10.30 -15.66
N GLN A 253 11.00 10.99 -15.67
CA GLN A 253 12.31 10.38 -15.42
C GLN A 253 12.41 9.77 -14.01
N ALA A 254 11.74 10.39 -13.03
CA ALA A 254 11.67 9.89 -11.67
C ALA A 254 10.83 8.61 -11.56
N LEU A 255 9.69 8.54 -12.25
CA LEU A 255 8.89 7.30 -12.30
C LEU A 255 9.65 6.18 -13.02
N GLU A 256 10.37 6.52 -14.10
CA GLU A 256 11.20 5.58 -14.86
C GLU A 256 12.42 5.06 -14.07
N SER A 257 12.82 5.70 -12.97
CA SER A 257 13.92 5.22 -12.14
C SER A 257 13.53 4.04 -11.24
N GLY A 258 12.23 3.88 -10.94
CA GLY A 258 11.72 2.86 -10.01
C GLY A 258 11.97 3.20 -8.53
N ASP A 259 12.35 4.45 -8.23
CA ASP A 259 12.73 4.86 -6.87
C ASP A 259 11.55 5.32 -5.99
N PHE A 260 10.32 5.17 -6.45
CA PHE A 260 9.15 5.68 -5.75
C PHE A 260 8.14 4.57 -5.48
N ASP A 261 7.35 4.75 -4.42
CA ASP A 261 6.30 3.81 -3.99
C ASP A 261 4.90 4.40 -4.23
N LEU A 262 4.80 5.73 -4.23
CA LEU A 262 3.58 6.50 -4.51
C LEU A 262 3.86 7.65 -5.47
N ALA A 263 3.04 7.76 -6.51
CA ALA A 263 3.01 8.89 -7.43
C ALA A 263 1.76 9.74 -7.18
N VAL A 264 1.92 11.04 -7.03
CA VAL A 264 0.83 12.02 -6.97
C VAL A 264 0.96 12.92 -8.17
N VAL A 265 -0.05 12.93 -9.04
CA VAL A 265 -0.11 13.76 -10.24
C VAL A 265 -1.38 14.60 -10.17
N VAL A 266 -1.21 15.90 -9.92
CA VAL A 266 -2.29 16.89 -9.91
C VAL A 266 -1.95 17.93 -10.96
N GLU A 267 -2.75 17.97 -12.02
CA GLU A 267 -2.54 18.87 -13.15
C GLU A 267 -3.86 19.53 -13.56
N GLU A 268 -3.88 20.85 -13.52
CA GLU A 268 -5.10 21.65 -13.58
C GLU A 268 -5.23 22.44 -14.89
N ASN A 269 -4.14 22.63 -15.66
CA ASN A 269 -4.21 23.44 -16.88
C ASN A 269 -3.19 23.14 -17.99
N VAL A 270 -2.23 22.24 -17.75
CA VAL A 270 -1.26 21.79 -18.75
C VAL A 270 -1.67 20.44 -19.29
N VAL A 271 -1.54 20.23 -20.61
CA VAL A 271 -1.74 18.90 -21.20
C VAL A 271 -0.53 18.03 -20.85
N LEU A 272 -0.77 16.90 -20.18
CA LEU A 272 0.29 15.94 -19.86
C LEU A 272 0.84 15.27 -21.13
N SER A 273 2.13 14.96 -21.15
CA SER A 273 2.75 14.26 -22.27
C SER A 273 2.33 12.79 -22.32
N VAL A 274 2.39 12.19 -23.51
CA VAL A 274 2.17 10.75 -23.67
C VAL A 274 3.21 9.97 -22.90
N GLU A 275 4.45 10.46 -22.90
CA GLU A 275 5.58 9.84 -22.24
C GLU A 275 5.42 9.77 -20.71
N LEU A 276 4.91 10.84 -20.08
CA LEU A 276 4.59 10.82 -18.65
C LEU A 276 3.41 9.89 -18.35
N ALA A 277 2.38 9.87 -19.20
CA ALA A 277 1.26 8.96 -19.05
C ALA A 277 1.70 7.48 -19.15
N ASP A 278 2.59 7.15 -20.11
CA ASP A 278 3.17 5.82 -20.27
C ASP A 278 4.06 5.41 -19.06
N ALA A 279 4.84 6.36 -18.53
CA ALA A 279 5.65 6.13 -17.33
C ALA A 279 4.76 5.83 -16.11
N LEU A 280 3.68 6.60 -15.92
CA LEU A 280 2.71 6.36 -14.85
C LEU A 280 1.97 5.03 -15.01
N ALA A 281 1.56 4.68 -16.23
CA ALA A 281 0.96 3.39 -16.54
C ALA A 281 1.88 2.22 -16.18
N SER A 282 3.16 2.35 -16.56
CA SER A 282 4.18 1.33 -16.27
C SER A 282 4.45 1.21 -14.78
N PHE A 283 4.52 2.33 -14.06
CA PHE A 283 4.68 2.40 -12.62
C PHE A 283 3.53 1.68 -11.87
N VAL A 284 2.27 1.95 -12.25
CA VAL A 284 1.09 1.27 -11.67
C VAL A 284 1.09 -0.22 -12.00
N ALA A 285 1.43 -0.60 -13.24
CA ALA A 285 1.53 -2.00 -13.64
C ALA A 285 2.60 -2.78 -12.85
N ALA A 286 3.70 -2.11 -12.48
CA ALA A 286 4.75 -2.66 -11.62
C ALA A 286 4.35 -2.75 -10.13
N GLY A 287 3.16 -2.28 -9.77
CA GLY A 287 2.61 -2.34 -8.41
C GLY A 287 2.74 -1.05 -7.61
N GLY A 288 3.22 0.04 -8.22
CA GLY A 288 3.22 1.37 -7.63
C GLY A 288 1.80 1.88 -7.36
N LYS A 289 1.70 2.81 -6.40
CA LYS A 289 0.43 3.43 -6.00
C LYS A 289 0.29 4.81 -6.61
N ALA A 290 -0.89 5.21 -7.07
CA ALA A 290 -1.02 6.52 -7.73
C ALA A 290 -2.28 7.30 -7.37
N ILE A 291 -2.15 8.61 -7.20
CA ILE A 291 -3.27 9.57 -7.12
C ILE A 291 -3.22 10.44 -8.37
N LEU A 292 -4.36 10.57 -9.06
CA LEU A 292 -4.50 11.42 -10.24
C LEU A 292 -5.66 12.41 -10.07
N SER A 293 -5.38 13.68 -10.32
CA SER A 293 -6.39 14.70 -10.68
C SER A 293 -5.87 15.38 -11.94
N TYR A 294 -6.64 15.29 -13.03
CA TYR A 294 -6.23 15.82 -14.33
C TYR A 294 -7.44 16.42 -15.05
N TRP A 295 -7.29 17.67 -15.49
CA TRP A 295 -8.39 18.47 -16.05
C TRP A 295 -8.90 17.96 -17.41
N ASP A 296 -8.06 17.34 -18.24
CA ASP A 296 -8.41 16.88 -19.60
C ASP A 296 -8.52 15.34 -19.66
N LEU A 297 -9.19 14.73 -18.67
CA LEU A 297 -9.36 13.27 -18.63
C LEU A 297 -10.28 12.77 -19.75
N ASP A 298 -11.16 13.60 -20.31
CA ASP A 298 -11.91 13.31 -21.54
C ASP A 298 -11.03 13.37 -22.81
N GLY A 299 -9.88 14.03 -22.75
CA GLY A 299 -8.91 14.15 -23.83
C GLY A 299 -9.34 15.11 -24.94
N SER A 300 -10.21 16.07 -24.63
CA SER A 300 -10.67 17.09 -25.57
C SER A 300 -9.55 18.00 -26.08
N ASN A 301 -8.44 18.12 -25.34
CA ASN A 301 -7.28 18.97 -25.66
C ASN A 301 -6.03 18.18 -26.06
N GLY A 302 -6.04 16.85 -25.91
CA GLY A 302 -4.98 15.96 -26.39
C GLY A 302 -5.25 14.50 -26.04
N PRO A 303 -5.76 13.67 -26.95
CA PRO A 303 -6.30 12.36 -26.58
C PRO A 303 -5.24 11.32 -26.18
N GLY A 304 -3.95 11.57 -26.48
CA GLY A 304 -2.87 10.61 -26.26
C GLY A 304 -2.71 10.23 -24.79
N ALA A 305 -2.35 11.20 -23.94
CA ALA A 305 -2.17 10.98 -22.51
C ALA A 305 -3.49 10.59 -21.83
N ALA A 306 -4.59 11.27 -22.14
CA ALA A 306 -5.89 11.01 -21.54
C ALA A 306 -6.34 9.55 -21.75
N ALA A 307 -6.17 8.97 -22.95
CA ALA A 307 -6.52 7.58 -23.19
C ALA A 307 -5.72 6.61 -22.31
N ILE A 308 -4.41 6.82 -22.19
CA ILE A 308 -3.53 5.99 -21.36
C ILE A 308 -3.92 6.10 -19.88
N LEU A 309 -4.18 7.32 -19.39
CA LEU A 309 -4.57 7.55 -18.00
C LEU A 309 -5.91 6.91 -17.66
N ARG A 310 -6.91 7.01 -18.54
CA ARG A 310 -8.20 6.33 -18.35
C ARG A 310 -8.05 4.82 -18.21
N ASP A 311 -7.27 4.20 -19.10
CA ASP A 311 -6.98 2.77 -19.04
C ASP A 311 -6.21 2.41 -17.77
N THR A 312 -5.19 3.20 -17.41
CA THR A 312 -4.34 3.00 -16.23
C THR A 312 -5.15 3.04 -14.94
N PHE A 313 -6.08 3.99 -14.80
CA PHE A 313 -6.88 4.18 -13.60
C PHE A 313 -8.23 3.44 -13.62
N GLY A 314 -8.47 2.62 -14.65
CA GLY A 314 -9.66 1.78 -14.73
C GLY A 314 -10.96 2.58 -14.79
N ILE A 315 -10.98 3.67 -15.56
CA ILE A 315 -12.16 4.52 -15.75
C ILE A 315 -12.37 4.85 -17.24
N ALA A 316 -13.57 5.29 -17.58
CA ALA A 316 -13.79 6.16 -18.73
C ALA A 316 -14.20 7.55 -18.25
N ALA A 317 -13.94 8.58 -19.04
CA ALA A 317 -14.41 9.95 -18.79
C ALA A 317 -15.47 10.27 -19.84
N THR A 318 -16.71 10.48 -19.41
CA THR A 318 -17.87 10.52 -20.32
C THR A 318 -18.33 11.92 -20.67
N SER A 319 -17.99 12.90 -19.84
CA SER A 319 -18.37 14.31 -20.06
C SER A 319 -17.61 15.24 -19.11
N SER A 320 -17.06 16.31 -19.66
CA SER A 320 -16.50 17.41 -18.89
C SER A 320 -17.57 18.34 -18.33
N PHE A 321 -17.17 19.16 -17.37
CA PHE A 321 -18.02 20.23 -16.86
C PHE A 321 -17.23 21.53 -16.67
N ASP A 322 -17.87 22.64 -17.05
CA ASP A 322 -17.31 23.99 -17.04
C ASP A 322 -17.62 24.76 -15.75
N GLN A 323 -18.24 24.10 -14.78
CA GLN A 323 -18.54 24.62 -13.46
C GLN A 323 -18.21 23.57 -12.40
N PRO A 324 -17.43 23.89 -11.37
CA PRO A 324 -17.18 23.00 -10.26
C PRO A 324 -18.46 22.41 -9.67
N GLN A 325 -18.43 21.12 -9.33
CA GLN A 325 -19.60 20.39 -8.85
C GLN A 325 -19.44 19.93 -7.40
N SER A 326 -20.54 19.79 -6.68
CA SER A 326 -20.47 19.21 -5.33
C SER A 326 -20.20 17.72 -5.38
N ILE A 327 -19.30 17.25 -4.52
CA ILE A 327 -19.02 15.82 -4.34
C ILE A 327 -19.92 15.30 -3.23
N SER A 328 -20.62 14.21 -3.52
CA SER A 328 -21.48 13.46 -2.61
C SER A 328 -20.93 12.06 -2.39
N ARG A 329 -20.80 11.64 -1.13
CA ARG A 329 -20.38 10.28 -0.75
C ARG A 329 -21.42 9.27 -1.19
N TRP A 330 -20.96 8.21 -1.85
CA TRP A 330 -21.78 7.10 -2.34
C TRP A 330 -21.63 5.84 -1.52
N ARG A 331 -20.47 5.64 -0.88
CA ARG A 331 -20.17 4.46 -0.07
C ARG A 331 -19.61 4.84 1.28
N ASP A 332 -20.14 4.21 2.33
CA ASP A 332 -19.63 4.39 3.68
C ASP A 332 -18.39 3.55 3.98
N GLU A 333 -18.15 2.51 3.17
CA GLU A 333 -17.15 1.46 3.37
C GLU A 333 -15.71 1.86 3.02
N SER A 334 -15.45 3.10 2.62
CA SER A 334 -14.09 3.51 2.27
C SER A 334 -13.31 4.03 3.48
N ARG A 335 -12.12 3.46 3.68
CA ARG A 335 -11.06 3.95 4.59
C ARG A 335 -10.61 5.40 4.29
N LEU A 336 -11.18 6.02 3.26
CA LEU A 336 -11.03 7.43 2.91
C LEU A 336 -11.80 8.39 3.83
N TYR A 337 -12.68 7.91 4.73
CA TYR A 337 -13.39 8.72 5.75
C TYR A 337 -13.84 10.10 5.24
N LEU A 338 -14.81 10.09 4.32
CA LEU A 338 -15.43 11.31 3.80
C LEU A 338 -16.47 11.81 4.83
N ASP A 339 -15.98 12.51 5.85
CA ASP A 339 -16.74 12.81 7.09
C ASP A 339 -17.67 14.03 6.98
N VAL A 340 -17.44 14.90 5.98
CA VAL A 340 -18.27 16.09 5.72
C VAL A 340 -18.80 16.00 4.29
N GLN A 341 -20.11 15.90 4.13
CA GLN A 341 -20.76 15.70 2.83
C GLN A 341 -22.06 16.51 2.73
N PRO A 342 -22.35 17.14 1.58
CA PRO A 342 -21.50 17.20 0.38
C PRO A 342 -20.29 18.13 0.55
N TYR A 343 -19.19 17.85 -0.15
CA TYR A 343 -18.12 18.82 -0.34
C TYR A 343 -18.54 19.80 -1.44
N THR A 344 -18.71 21.07 -1.08
CA THR A 344 -19.15 22.10 -2.00
C THR A 344 -17.95 22.90 -2.52
N PRO A 345 -17.85 23.17 -3.83
CA PRO A 345 -16.86 24.08 -4.39
C PRO A 345 -16.95 25.47 -3.75
N ASP A 346 -15.83 26.17 -3.64
CA ASP A 346 -15.81 27.50 -3.01
C ASP A 346 -16.19 28.64 -3.97
N GLY A 347 -16.28 28.34 -5.26
CA GLY A 347 -16.65 29.28 -6.31
C GLY A 347 -15.59 30.36 -6.56
N THR A 348 -14.31 30.07 -6.27
CA THR A 348 -13.21 31.02 -6.46
C THR A 348 -12.28 30.67 -7.64
N SER A 349 -12.21 29.40 -8.02
CA SER A 349 -11.53 28.92 -9.23
C SER A 349 -12.57 28.50 -10.28
N PHE A 350 -12.45 29.03 -11.50
CA PHE A 350 -13.28 28.66 -12.63
C PHE A 350 -12.38 28.57 -13.85
N LEU A 351 -11.91 27.36 -14.11
CA LEU A 351 -11.32 27.05 -15.40
C LEU A 351 -12.44 26.79 -16.41
N VAL A 352 -12.09 26.79 -17.71
CA VAL A 352 -13.05 26.43 -18.75
C VAL A 352 -13.44 24.95 -18.65
N ASP A 353 -12.56 24.16 -18.06
CA ASP A 353 -12.73 22.75 -17.76
C ASP A 353 -12.36 22.50 -16.30
N ASN A 354 -13.33 22.04 -15.50
CA ASN A 354 -13.17 21.83 -14.05
C ASN A 354 -13.22 20.33 -13.72
N GLY A 355 -13.05 19.48 -14.74
CA GLY A 355 -12.96 18.04 -14.61
C GLY A 355 -14.08 17.30 -15.32
N ASP A 356 -14.09 15.99 -15.07
CA ASP A 356 -14.83 15.01 -15.85
C ASP A 356 -15.66 14.09 -14.98
N ARG A 357 -16.86 13.76 -15.46
CA ARG A 357 -17.64 12.67 -14.87
C ARG A 357 -17.04 11.33 -15.24
N LEU A 358 -16.75 10.52 -14.22
CA LEU A 358 -16.07 9.24 -14.39
C LEU A 358 -17.06 8.08 -14.47
N SER A 359 -16.72 7.10 -15.29
CA SER A 359 -17.40 5.82 -15.42
C SER A 359 -16.43 4.70 -15.07
N PRO A 360 -16.52 4.11 -13.85
CA PRO A 360 -15.60 3.07 -13.41
C PRO A 360 -15.69 1.81 -14.28
N ALA A 361 -14.53 1.24 -14.64
CA ALA A 361 -14.44 -0.08 -15.28
C ALA A 361 -14.81 -1.21 -14.28
N PRO A 362 -15.11 -2.44 -14.76
CA PRO A 362 -15.32 -3.58 -13.88
C PRO A 362 -14.15 -3.79 -12.91
N GLY A 363 -14.45 -3.93 -11.62
CA GLY A 363 -13.44 -4.07 -10.56
C GLY A 363 -12.98 -2.74 -9.94
N ALA A 364 -13.30 -1.60 -10.56
CA ALA A 364 -13.12 -0.29 -9.95
C ALA A 364 -14.32 0.07 -9.04
N VAL A 365 -14.04 0.84 -7.99
CA VAL A 365 -14.99 1.17 -6.93
C VAL A 365 -15.22 2.68 -6.90
N PRO A 366 -16.40 3.17 -7.32
CA PRO A 366 -16.75 4.58 -7.15
C PRO A 366 -17.11 4.86 -5.68
N LEU A 367 -16.35 5.73 -5.04
CA LEU A 367 -16.55 6.09 -3.63
C LEU A 367 -17.48 7.27 -3.44
N ALA A 368 -17.40 8.23 -4.36
CA ALA A 368 -18.17 9.45 -4.35
C ALA A 368 -18.50 9.85 -5.78
N GLY A 369 -19.52 10.68 -5.94
CA GLY A 369 -19.91 11.21 -7.23
C GLY A 369 -20.63 12.54 -7.13
N PHE A 370 -20.97 13.07 -8.29
CA PHE A 370 -21.55 14.41 -8.42
C PHE A 370 -23.07 14.45 -8.19
N THR A 371 -23.66 13.32 -7.83
CA THR A 371 -25.08 13.18 -7.49
C THR A 371 -25.23 12.65 -6.06
N ALA A 372 -26.34 12.99 -5.39
CA ALA A 372 -26.58 12.58 -4.00
C ALA A 372 -26.62 11.06 -3.78
N LEU A 373 -26.93 10.28 -4.83
CA LEU A 373 -26.96 8.82 -4.81
C LEU A 373 -26.12 8.27 -5.98
N PRO A 374 -25.62 7.03 -5.88
CA PRO A 374 -24.90 6.36 -6.96
C PRO A 374 -25.63 6.43 -8.29
N SER A 375 -24.96 6.97 -9.30
CA SER A 375 -25.46 7.09 -10.67
C SER A 375 -24.38 6.66 -11.65
N ALA A 376 -24.80 6.06 -12.77
CA ALA A 376 -23.86 5.64 -13.80
C ALA A 376 -23.22 6.87 -14.45
N ASN A 377 -21.91 6.82 -14.68
CA ASN A 377 -21.14 7.90 -15.32
C ASN A 377 -21.15 9.22 -14.55
N ASP A 378 -21.34 9.18 -13.23
CA ASP A 378 -21.37 10.38 -12.36
C ASP A 378 -20.33 10.30 -11.24
N ALA A 379 -19.37 9.36 -11.31
CA ALA A 379 -18.38 9.20 -10.26
C ALA A 379 -17.40 10.38 -10.27
N ALA A 380 -16.99 10.79 -9.07
CA ALA A 380 -16.07 11.90 -8.81
C ALA A 380 -14.75 11.37 -8.22
N ILE A 381 -14.82 10.33 -7.38
CA ILE A 381 -13.65 9.65 -6.81
C ILE A 381 -13.79 8.17 -7.10
N VAL A 382 -12.80 7.60 -7.78
CA VAL A 382 -12.75 6.17 -8.12
C VAL A 382 -11.47 5.55 -7.61
N ILE A 383 -11.61 4.38 -6.98
CA ILE A 383 -10.51 3.50 -6.58
C ILE A 383 -10.42 2.36 -7.58
N ALA A 384 -9.21 2.02 -8.04
CA ALA A 384 -9.00 0.94 -9.01
C ALA A 384 -7.69 0.17 -8.74
N ASN A 385 -7.38 -0.79 -9.60
CA ASN A 385 -6.15 -1.59 -9.60
C ASN A 385 -5.90 -2.38 -8.31
N GLY A 386 -6.98 -2.96 -7.77
CA GLY A 386 -6.95 -3.51 -6.42
C GLY A 386 -6.51 -2.39 -5.47
N GLY A 387 -7.29 -1.31 -5.43
CA GLY A 387 -7.11 -0.11 -4.61
C GLY A 387 -5.74 0.52 -4.50
N ARG A 388 -4.83 0.27 -5.44
CA ARG A 388 -3.54 0.96 -5.52
C ARG A 388 -3.64 2.33 -6.18
N THR A 389 -4.76 2.65 -6.83
CA THR A 389 -4.92 3.92 -7.53
C THR A 389 -6.20 4.64 -7.14
N ILE A 390 -6.09 5.96 -6.99
CA ILE A 390 -7.22 6.89 -6.85
C ILE A 390 -7.20 7.84 -8.06
N VAL A 391 -8.36 8.07 -8.65
CA VAL A 391 -8.56 9.11 -9.66
C VAL A 391 -9.72 10.02 -9.28
N ASN A 392 -9.49 11.32 -9.42
CA ASN A 392 -10.43 12.39 -9.16
C ASN A 392 -10.91 13.00 -10.48
N GLY A 393 -12.23 13.06 -10.64
CA GLY A 393 -12.90 13.71 -11.77
C GLY A 393 -13.11 15.21 -11.56
N PHE A 394 -12.41 15.81 -10.59
CA PHE A 394 -12.50 17.22 -10.23
C PHE A 394 -11.10 17.77 -9.97
N LEU A 395 -10.98 19.10 -9.93
CA LEU A 395 -9.74 19.79 -9.62
C LEU A 395 -9.70 20.18 -8.14
N PHE A 396 -8.55 20.01 -7.49
CA PHE A 396 -8.43 20.34 -6.06
C PHE A 396 -8.57 21.83 -5.79
N ASP A 397 -8.17 22.70 -6.72
CA ASP A 397 -8.29 24.16 -6.59
C ASP A 397 -9.74 24.68 -6.67
N ASP A 398 -10.71 23.86 -7.06
CA ASP A 398 -12.14 24.21 -7.04
C ASP A 398 -12.73 24.30 -5.62
N TYR A 399 -12.00 23.79 -4.62
CA TYR A 399 -12.48 23.61 -3.27
C TYR A 399 -11.70 24.47 -2.27
N ALA A 400 -12.44 24.95 -1.27
CA ALA A 400 -11.87 25.76 -0.19
C ALA A 400 -10.63 25.07 0.42
N PRO A 401 -9.62 25.85 0.88
CA PRO A 401 -8.37 25.30 1.40
C PRO A 401 -8.52 24.18 2.44
N VAL A 402 -9.53 24.26 3.30
CA VAL A 402 -9.81 23.22 4.31
C VAL A 402 -10.34 21.91 3.70
N VAL A 403 -11.15 22.00 2.64
CA VAL A 403 -11.74 20.84 1.96
C VAL A 403 -10.68 20.12 1.15
N ARG A 404 -9.90 20.86 0.34
CA ARG A 404 -8.78 20.26 -0.41
C ARG A 404 -7.76 19.59 0.51
N ALA A 405 -7.44 20.20 1.66
CA ALA A 405 -6.52 19.60 2.62
C ALA A 405 -7.05 18.27 3.17
N VAL A 406 -8.35 18.20 3.50
CA VAL A 406 -8.99 16.96 3.95
C VAL A 406 -8.99 15.92 2.84
N LEU A 407 -9.41 16.25 1.62
CA LEU A 407 -9.44 15.29 0.51
C LEU A 407 -8.05 14.75 0.19
N SER A 408 -7.05 15.62 -0.03
CA SER A 408 -5.67 15.21 -0.30
C SER A 408 -5.11 14.37 0.84
N GLN A 409 -5.36 14.76 2.10
CA GLN A 409 -4.93 13.97 3.26
C GLN A 409 -5.56 12.59 3.26
N ARG A 410 -6.87 12.47 3.04
CA ARG A 410 -7.60 11.20 3.08
C ARG A 410 -7.19 10.27 1.94
N GLU A 411 -6.99 10.81 0.74
CA GLU A 411 -6.53 10.04 -0.42
C GLU A 411 -5.08 9.59 -0.25
N TYR A 412 -4.20 10.50 0.20
CA TYR A 412 -2.83 10.16 0.55
C TYR A 412 -2.82 9.08 1.62
N ASP A 413 -3.58 9.28 2.69
CA ASP A 413 -3.67 8.32 3.79
C ASP A 413 -4.16 6.99 3.27
N TYR A 414 -5.19 6.93 2.45
CA TYR A 414 -5.66 5.66 1.90
C TYR A 414 -4.54 4.87 1.21
N LEU A 415 -3.73 5.50 0.34
CA LEU A 415 -2.64 4.84 -0.38
C LEU A 415 -1.34 4.68 0.43
N ALA A 416 -1.00 5.65 1.26
CA ALA A 416 0.19 5.61 2.12
C ALA A 416 -0.01 4.68 3.32
N THR A 417 -1.24 4.59 3.80
CA THR A 417 -1.66 3.62 4.79
C THR A 417 -2.03 2.29 4.22
N LEU A 418 -2.02 2.06 2.90
CA LEU A 418 -1.93 0.71 2.32
C LEU A 418 -0.58 0.09 2.74
N GLY A 419 -0.49 -0.36 3.99
CA GLY A 419 0.68 -0.84 4.71
C GLY A 419 1.02 -0.08 5.99
N ARG A 420 0.20 0.88 6.50
CA ARG A 420 0.52 1.66 7.73
C ARG A 420 -0.68 2.01 8.62
N VAL A 421 -0.45 2.20 9.93
CA VAL A 421 -1.37 2.89 10.85
C VAL A 421 -1.00 4.35 10.93
N LEU A 422 -2.00 5.21 10.85
CA LEU A 422 -1.90 6.59 11.33
C LEU A 422 -2.30 6.62 12.79
N HIS A 423 -1.39 7.04 13.65
CA HIS A 423 -1.76 7.51 14.98
C HIS A 423 -2.64 8.75 14.81
N MET A 424 -3.96 8.56 14.84
CA MET A 424 -4.87 9.67 15.12
C MET A 424 -4.71 10.00 16.59
N THR A 425 -3.81 10.94 16.91
CA THR A 425 -3.83 11.58 18.22
C THR A 425 -5.13 12.36 18.33
N THR A 426 -6.05 11.86 19.13
CA THR A 426 -7.22 12.61 19.57
C THR A 426 -6.72 13.78 20.44
N SER A 427 -6.77 14.99 19.89
CA SER A 427 -6.62 16.23 20.66
C SER A 427 -7.98 16.71 21.16
#